data_AF-A0A9D6E9P1-F1
#
_entry.id   AF-A0A9D6E9P1-F1
#
_cell.length_a   1.000
_cell.length_b   1.000
_cell.length_c   1.000
_cell.angle_alpha   90.00
_cell.angle_beta   90.00
_cell.angle_gamma   90.00
#
_symmetry.space_group_name_H-M   'P 1'
#
loop_
_entity.id
_entity.type
_entity.pdbx_description
1 polymer ?
#
loop_
_entity_poly.entity_id
_entity_poly.type
_entity_poly.pdbx_seq_one_letter_code
_entity_poly.pdbx_strand_id
1 'polypeptide(L)'
;MRTALTASALAFATSSAMAQVTAIRAGRLVDPETGTVASNQVILVEGGRFRAIGPTVAIPQGAEVIDLSQLTVLPGLVDAHNHLALTYKEEPESNVYYLTYVLDATPLRAIQAASNGIQMLSSGFTIIRDMGNNGNYADAALRIAIEQGWIPGPTIVNSGIIIGGFGGQFWPTPEMAMGKSIVYPEYLDADTPDEIVKAVRQNALFGATVIKICVDCKPWGYTTNEIKLFIAEAAKAGLKVEGHVQTVDGARRAIEAGIWSIAHDRGLT
;
A
#
# COMPACT_ATOMS: atom_id res chain seq x y z
N MET A 1 54.42 -41.65 25.47
CA MET A 1 53.46 -40.67 26.03
C MET A 1 52.46 -40.31 24.94
N ARG A 2 51.22 -40.80 25.02
CA ARG A 2 50.11 -40.42 24.13
C ARG A 2 49.10 -39.66 24.98
N THR A 3 49.06 -38.34 24.85
CA THR A 3 48.11 -37.46 25.53
C THR A 3 46.78 -37.49 24.76
N ALA A 4 45.75 -38.02 25.40
CA ALA A 4 44.37 -37.94 24.90
C ALA A 4 43.77 -36.59 25.33
N LEU A 5 43.37 -35.76 24.36
CA LEU A 5 42.54 -34.59 24.61
C LEU A 5 41.07 -35.03 24.69
N THR A 6 40.45 -34.89 25.86
CA THR A 6 39.00 -34.94 26.03
C THR A 6 38.41 -33.59 25.68
N ALA A 7 37.60 -33.53 24.61
CA ALA A 7 36.82 -32.36 24.25
C ALA A 7 35.51 -32.34 25.05
N SER A 8 35.35 -31.36 25.95
CA SER A 8 34.08 -31.10 26.64
C SER A 8 33.16 -30.30 25.72
N ALA A 9 32.05 -30.89 25.30
CA ALA A 9 30.98 -30.19 24.60
C ALA A 9 30.17 -29.34 25.60
N LEU A 10 30.25 -28.01 25.49
CA LEU A 10 29.28 -27.11 26.12
C LEU A 10 27.97 -27.18 25.34
N ALA A 11 26.93 -27.73 25.95
CA ALA A 11 25.57 -27.61 25.46
C ALA A 11 25.07 -26.17 25.74
N PHE A 12 24.96 -25.35 24.70
CA PHE A 12 24.24 -24.09 24.78
C PHE A 12 22.74 -24.39 24.88
N ALA A 13 22.16 -24.19 26.07
CA ALA A 13 20.72 -24.13 26.23
C ALA A 13 20.21 -22.87 25.53
N THR A 14 19.64 -23.02 24.35
CA THR A 14 18.90 -21.95 23.69
C THR A 14 17.62 -21.70 24.49
N SER A 15 17.60 -20.65 25.30
CA SER A 15 16.34 -20.15 25.85
C SER A 15 15.49 -19.70 24.66
N SER A 16 14.41 -20.41 24.37
CA SER A 16 13.34 -19.87 23.54
C SER A 16 12.85 -18.62 24.24
N ALA A 17 13.21 -17.43 23.74
CA ALA A 17 12.60 -16.20 24.19
C ALA A 17 11.10 -16.31 23.87
N MET A 18 10.29 -16.64 24.88
CA MET A 18 8.84 -16.58 24.72
C MET A 18 8.51 -15.13 24.44
N ALA A 19 7.77 -14.87 23.35
CA ALA A 19 7.37 -13.52 23.01
C ALA A 19 6.59 -12.93 24.19
N GLN A 20 6.94 -11.71 24.59
CA GLN A 20 6.24 -11.02 25.66
C GLN A 20 4.75 -10.89 25.29
N VAL A 21 3.87 -11.25 26.23
CA VAL A 21 2.43 -11.08 26.06
C VAL A 21 2.06 -9.66 26.48
N THR A 22 1.32 -8.96 25.63
CA THR A 22 0.69 -7.67 25.93
C THR A 22 -0.81 -7.89 26.10
N ALA A 23 -1.38 -7.39 27.19
CA ALA A 23 -2.80 -7.40 27.48
C ALA A 23 -3.36 -5.98 27.36
N ILE A 24 -4.33 -5.78 26.47
CA ILE A 24 -5.03 -4.51 26.29
C ILE A 24 -6.41 -4.64 26.95
N ARG A 25 -6.68 -3.80 27.95
CA ARG A 25 -8.01 -3.67 28.54
C ARG A 25 -8.79 -2.62 27.75
N ALA A 26 -9.83 -3.03 27.04
CA ALA A 26 -10.66 -2.13 26.24
C ALA A 26 -11.98 -1.84 26.97
N GLY A 27 -12.28 -0.56 27.20
CA GLY A 27 -13.56 -0.14 27.75
C GLY A 27 -14.71 -0.51 26.82
N ARG A 28 -14.54 -0.18 25.53
CA ARG A 28 -15.39 -0.58 24.42
C ARG A 28 -14.52 -1.15 23.30
N LEU A 29 -14.91 -2.28 22.72
CA LEU A 29 -14.27 -2.87 21.55
C LEU A 29 -15.27 -2.89 20.39
N VAL A 30 -14.91 -2.26 19.27
CA VAL A 30 -15.71 -2.28 18.04
C VAL A 30 -15.34 -3.51 17.23
N ASP A 31 -16.36 -4.28 16.85
CA ASP A 31 -16.23 -5.36 15.86
C ASP A 31 -16.96 -4.93 14.57
N PRO A 32 -16.22 -4.55 13.51
CA PRO A 32 -16.83 -4.12 12.25
C PRO A 32 -17.46 -5.27 11.46
N GLU A 33 -17.08 -6.54 11.70
CA GLU A 33 -17.66 -7.69 11.00
C GLU A 33 -19.09 -7.93 11.48
N THR A 34 -19.32 -7.82 12.79
CA THR A 34 -20.66 -7.98 13.38
C THR A 34 -21.42 -6.66 13.56
N GLY A 35 -20.75 -5.51 13.42
CA GLY A 35 -21.33 -4.19 13.67
C GLY A 35 -21.63 -3.93 15.14
N THR A 36 -20.95 -4.63 16.06
CA THR A 36 -21.23 -4.57 17.51
C THR A 36 -20.17 -3.79 18.28
N VAL A 37 -20.54 -3.35 19.48
CA VAL A 37 -19.63 -2.72 20.45
C VAL A 37 -19.72 -3.46 21.76
N ALA A 38 -18.68 -4.22 22.12
CA ALA A 38 -18.63 -5.00 23.34
C ALA A 38 -17.88 -4.24 24.45
N SER A 39 -18.44 -4.23 25.67
CA SER A 39 -17.82 -3.57 26.82
C SER A 39 -16.88 -4.49 27.59
N ASN A 40 -15.91 -3.91 28.31
CA ASN A 40 -15.02 -4.59 29.25
C ASN A 40 -14.27 -5.80 28.65
N GLN A 41 -13.66 -5.61 27.48
CA GLN A 41 -12.93 -6.67 26.80
C GLN A 41 -11.45 -6.67 27.20
N VAL A 42 -10.84 -7.85 27.22
CA VAL A 42 -9.39 -8.02 27.29
C VAL A 42 -8.92 -8.63 25.97
N ILE A 43 -7.91 -8.01 25.36
CA ILE A 43 -7.24 -8.48 24.14
C ILE A 43 -5.83 -8.91 24.53
N LEU A 44 -5.47 -10.16 24.26
CA LEU A 44 -4.09 -10.64 24.41
C LEU A 44 -3.40 -10.62 23.05
N VAL A 45 -2.21 -10.02 23.02
CA VAL A 45 -1.32 -9.97 21.85
C VAL A 45 -0.02 -10.66 22.21
N GLU A 46 0.45 -11.55 21.34
CA GLU A 46 1.72 -12.28 21.51
C GLU A 46 2.37 -12.43 20.14
N GLY A 47 3.65 -12.03 20.01
CA GLY A 47 4.37 -12.12 18.74
C GLY A 47 3.72 -11.36 17.58
N GLY A 48 3.06 -10.23 17.87
CA GLY A 48 2.36 -9.42 16.85
C GLY A 48 1.04 -10.01 16.37
N ARG A 49 0.49 -11.02 17.05
CA ARG A 49 -0.80 -11.64 16.70
C ARG A 49 -1.76 -11.62 17.88
N PHE A 50 -3.06 -11.54 17.58
CA PHE A 50 -4.10 -11.70 18.59
C PHE A 50 -4.15 -13.16 19.06
N ARG A 51 -4.01 -13.37 20.37
CA ARG A 51 -4.07 -14.68 21.02
C ARG A 51 -5.46 -15.00 21.54
N ALA A 52 -6.13 -14.04 22.16
CA ALA A 52 -7.47 -14.20 22.71
C ALA A 52 -8.14 -12.83 22.89
N ILE A 53 -9.46 -12.78 22.74
CA ILE A 53 -10.28 -11.60 22.99
C ILE A 53 -11.52 -12.05 23.77
N GLY A 54 -11.87 -11.34 24.84
CA GLY A 54 -13.11 -11.61 25.56
C GLY A 54 -13.22 -10.90 26.91
N PRO A 55 -14.41 -10.87 27.52
CA PRO A 55 -14.64 -10.20 28.80
C PRO A 55 -14.06 -10.96 30.00
N THR A 56 -13.81 -12.26 29.84
CA THR A 56 -13.32 -13.17 30.90
C THR A 56 -11.91 -13.69 30.62
N VAL A 57 -11.24 -13.15 29.60
CA VAL A 57 -9.87 -13.56 29.25
C VAL A 57 -8.93 -13.20 30.41
N ALA A 58 -8.30 -14.21 30.99
CA ALA A 58 -7.34 -14.04 32.06
C ALA A 58 -6.04 -13.42 31.53
N ILE A 59 -5.57 -12.37 32.20
CA ILE A 59 -4.27 -11.75 31.89
C ILE A 59 -3.17 -12.62 32.50
N PRO A 60 -2.25 -13.18 31.68
CA PRO A 60 -1.14 -13.99 32.19
C PRO A 60 -0.23 -13.20 33.13
N GLN A 61 0.35 -13.89 34.12
CA GLN A 61 1.34 -13.26 34.99
C GLN A 61 2.55 -12.77 34.16
N GLY A 62 2.99 -11.54 34.43
CA GLY A 62 4.12 -10.93 33.71
C GLY A 62 3.76 -10.34 32.35
N ALA A 63 2.50 -10.38 31.92
CA ALA A 63 2.06 -9.65 30.74
C ALA A 63 2.18 -8.14 30.96
N GLU A 64 2.59 -7.41 29.91
CA GLU A 64 2.49 -5.96 29.89
C GLU A 64 1.01 -5.57 29.78
N VAL A 65 0.54 -4.62 30.59
CA VAL A 65 -0.87 -4.21 30.58
C VAL A 65 -0.99 -2.80 30.04
N ILE A 66 -1.75 -2.64 28.96
CA ILE A 66 -2.19 -1.36 28.42
C ILE A 66 -3.65 -1.15 28.85
N ASP A 67 -3.89 -0.16 29.72
CA ASP A 67 -5.23 0.14 30.22
C ASP A 67 -5.93 1.21 29.38
N LEU A 68 -6.86 0.78 28.53
CA LEU A 68 -7.75 1.61 27.73
C LEU A 68 -9.21 1.43 28.19
N SER A 69 -9.43 1.09 29.47
CA SER A 69 -10.76 0.80 30.04
C SER A 69 -11.75 1.96 29.95
N GLN A 70 -11.27 3.19 29.73
CA GLN A 70 -12.08 4.39 29.53
C GLN A 70 -12.26 4.78 28.06
N LEU A 71 -11.67 4.04 27.13
CA LEU A 71 -11.61 4.37 25.71
C LEU A 71 -12.35 3.35 24.83
N THR A 72 -12.54 3.73 23.57
CA THR A 72 -12.98 2.82 22.51
C THR A 72 -11.77 2.33 21.75
N VAL A 73 -11.66 1.02 21.60
CA VAL A 73 -10.64 0.34 20.80
C VAL A 73 -11.29 -0.11 19.50
N LEU A 74 -10.61 0.18 18.38
CA LEU A 74 -11.00 -0.23 17.04
C LEU A 74 -9.83 -0.99 16.41
N PRO A 75 -10.08 -1.82 15.38
CA PRO A 75 -9.02 -2.26 14.47
C PRO A 75 -8.29 -1.05 13.88
N GLY A 76 -7.00 -1.23 13.56
CA GLY A 76 -6.23 -0.22 12.84
C GLY A 76 -6.91 0.15 11.52
N LEU A 77 -6.90 1.44 11.17
CA LEU A 77 -7.57 1.92 9.97
C LEU A 77 -6.81 1.47 8.72
N VAL A 78 -7.56 1.32 7.63
CA VAL A 78 -7.04 0.97 6.30
C VAL A 78 -7.41 2.06 5.32
N ASP A 79 -6.42 2.68 4.70
CA ASP A 79 -6.63 3.61 3.59
C ASP A 79 -6.48 2.86 2.27
N ALA A 80 -7.56 2.81 1.50
CA ALA A 80 -7.60 2.10 0.23
C ALA A 80 -7.09 2.94 -0.96
N HIS A 81 -6.79 4.22 -0.84
CA HIS A 81 -6.26 4.97 -1.99
C HIS A 81 -5.48 6.21 -1.53
N ASN A 82 -4.16 6.11 -1.56
CA ASN A 82 -3.25 7.19 -1.18
C ASN A 82 -2.18 7.45 -2.26
N HIS A 83 -1.45 8.55 -2.10
CA HIS A 83 -0.30 8.95 -2.89
C HIS A 83 0.73 9.58 -1.94
N LEU A 84 1.57 8.77 -1.27
CA LEU A 84 2.38 9.27 -0.17
C LEU A 84 3.47 10.25 -0.60
N ALA A 85 3.95 10.16 -1.83
CA ALA A 85 4.97 11.08 -2.34
C ALA A 85 4.38 12.36 -2.99
N LEU A 86 3.11 12.65 -2.68
CA LEU A 86 2.44 13.92 -2.98
C LEU A 86 1.97 14.54 -1.65
N THR A 87 2.15 15.85 -1.48
CA THR A 87 1.51 16.60 -0.39
C THR A 87 0.70 17.76 -0.96
N TYR A 88 -0.43 18.04 -0.32
CA TYR A 88 -1.25 19.21 -0.59
C TYR A 88 -0.45 20.50 -0.36
N LYS A 89 -0.36 21.36 -1.38
CA LYS A 89 0.24 22.71 -1.27
C LYS A 89 -0.90 23.72 -1.01
N GLU A 90 -0.69 24.66 -0.08
CA GLU A 90 -1.71 25.62 0.40
C GLU A 90 -2.37 26.45 -0.72
N GLU A 91 -1.58 26.84 -1.72
CA GLU A 91 -2.13 27.23 -3.02
C GLU A 91 -2.17 25.96 -3.88
N PRO A 92 -3.34 25.33 -4.08
CA PRO A 92 -3.40 24.18 -4.97
C PRO A 92 -2.94 24.66 -6.33
N GLU A 93 -1.76 24.20 -6.78
CA GLU A 93 -1.33 24.24 -8.17
C GLU A 93 -2.56 23.79 -8.95
N SER A 94 -3.27 24.71 -9.63
CA SER A 94 -4.67 24.60 -10.04
C SER A 94 -5.05 23.26 -10.71
N ASN A 95 -5.20 22.18 -9.93
CA ASN A 95 -5.15 20.80 -10.41
C ASN A 95 -3.99 20.46 -11.38
N VAL A 96 -2.86 21.18 -11.32
CA VAL A 96 -1.72 20.94 -12.22
C VAL A 96 -0.68 20.10 -11.50
N TYR A 97 -0.97 18.80 -11.31
CA TYR A 97 -0.02 17.78 -10.83
C TYR A 97 1.32 17.77 -11.57
N TYR A 98 1.38 18.43 -12.75
CA TYR A 98 2.60 18.54 -13.52
C TYR A 98 3.73 19.28 -12.80
N LEU A 99 3.40 20.34 -12.07
CA LEU A 99 4.42 21.16 -11.45
C LEU A 99 5.16 20.37 -10.36
N THR A 100 4.47 19.54 -9.61
CA THR A 100 5.10 18.67 -8.60
C THR A 100 6.18 17.75 -9.20
N TYR A 101 5.96 17.09 -10.34
CA TYR A 101 7.01 16.24 -10.92
C TYR A 101 8.14 17.04 -11.60
N VAL A 102 7.85 18.26 -12.10
CA VAL A 102 8.87 19.13 -12.73
C VAL A 102 9.77 19.76 -11.67
N LEU A 103 9.20 20.15 -10.54
CA LEU A 103 9.90 20.90 -9.49
C LEU A 103 10.58 19.97 -8.48
N ASP A 104 9.99 18.81 -8.18
CA ASP A 104 10.44 17.95 -7.10
C ASP A 104 11.06 16.63 -7.63
N ALA A 105 12.37 16.48 -7.41
CA ALA A 105 13.08 15.25 -7.76
C ALA A 105 12.61 14.05 -6.90
N THR A 106 12.72 12.82 -7.43
CA THR A 106 12.32 11.60 -6.70
C THR A 106 12.91 11.49 -5.28
N PRO A 107 14.18 11.85 -5.00
CA PRO A 107 14.71 11.79 -3.63
C PRO A 107 14.00 12.73 -2.66
N LEU A 108 13.63 13.95 -3.09
CA LEU A 108 12.90 14.90 -2.25
C LEU A 108 11.50 14.35 -1.92
N ARG A 109 10.82 13.81 -2.94
CA ARG A 109 9.51 13.18 -2.79
C ARG A 109 9.54 11.91 -1.92
N ALA A 110 10.64 11.17 -1.92
CA ALA A 110 10.83 10.03 -1.01
C ALA A 110 10.95 10.48 0.46
N ILE A 111 11.66 11.58 0.74
CA ILE A 111 11.73 12.16 2.09
C ILE A 111 10.35 12.62 2.56
N GLN A 112 9.58 13.24 1.67
CA GLN A 112 8.20 13.64 1.92
C GLN A 112 7.29 12.43 2.18
N ALA A 113 7.41 11.36 1.37
CA ALA A 113 6.67 10.12 1.57
C ALA A 113 6.97 9.46 2.92
N ALA A 114 8.22 9.49 3.38
CA ALA A 114 8.58 9.03 4.73
C ALA A 114 7.86 9.85 5.81
N SER A 115 7.84 11.18 5.69
CA SER A 115 7.10 12.05 6.60
C SER A 115 5.59 11.75 6.60
N ASN A 116 4.99 11.60 5.42
CA ASN A 116 3.57 11.29 5.27
C ASN A 116 3.23 9.90 5.83
N GLY A 117 4.09 8.89 5.61
CA GLY A 117 3.91 7.54 6.17
C GLY A 117 3.91 7.54 7.71
N ILE A 118 4.82 8.28 8.35
CA ILE A 118 4.85 8.42 9.81
C ILE A 118 3.57 9.09 10.33
N GLN A 119 3.10 10.13 9.62
CA GLN A 119 1.87 10.84 9.98
C GLN A 119 0.65 9.93 9.84
N MET A 120 0.53 9.18 8.74
CA MET A 120 -0.56 8.21 8.52
C MET A 120 -0.64 7.19 9.66
N LEU A 121 0.49 6.59 10.04
CA LEU A 121 0.54 5.67 11.17
C LEU A 121 0.12 6.33 12.48
N SER A 122 0.61 7.55 12.74
CA SER A 122 0.29 8.32 13.95
C SER A 122 -1.19 8.73 14.01
N SER A 123 -1.86 8.84 12.86
CA SER A 123 -3.30 9.08 12.75
C SER A 123 -4.16 7.81 12.85
N GLY A 124 -3.54 6.63 13.02
CA GLY A 124 -4.23 5.36 13.22
C GLY A 124 -4.40 4.50 11.96
N PHE A 125 -3.88 4.93 10.81
CA PHE A 125 -3.83 4.11 9.60
C PHE A 125 -2.66 3.13 9.67
N THR A 126 -2.98 1.84 9.80
CA THR A 126 -1.98 0.77 9.95
C THR A 126 -1.66 0.06 8.63
N ILE A 127 -2.56 0.20 7.66
CA ILE A 127 -2.39 -0.31 6.28
C ILE A 127 -2.79 0.82 5.34
N ILE A 128 -1.99 1.02 4.29
CA ILE A 128 -2.32 1.93 3.21
C ILE A 128 -2.13 1.26 1.86
N ARG A 129 -2.87 1.73 0.86
CA ARG A 129 -2.67 1.35 -0.53
C ARG A 129 -2.23 2.57 -1.34
N ASP A 130 -0.96 2.58 -1.76
CA ASP A 130 -0.34 3.71 -2.47
C ASP A 130 -0.40 3.52 -4.00
N MET A 131 -1.23 4.32 -4.65
CA MET A 131 -1.68 4.15 -6.03
C MET A 131 -0.87 4.96 -7.05
N GLY A 132 0.40 5.19 -6.73
CA GLY A 132 1.37 5.75 -7.66
C GLY A 132 1.56 7.24 -7.45
N ASN A 133 2.01 7.92 -8.49
CA ASN A 133 2.55 9.27 -8.36
C ASN A 133 3.70 9.38 -7.35
N ASN A 134 4.69 8.50 -7.49
CA ASN A 134 5.83 8.38 -6.57
C ASN A 134 7.19 8.62 -7.23
N GLY A 135 7.23 9.24 -8.41
CA GLY A 135 8.45 9.33 -9.19
C GLY A 135 8.94 7.94 -9.62
N ASN A 136 10.25 7.72 -9.57
CA ASN A 136 10.84 6.41 -9.85
C ASN A 136 10.71 5.46 -8.63
N TYR A 137 9.51 4.94 -8.38
CA TYR A 137 9.25 3.89 -7.37
C TYR A 137 9.64 4.27 -5.92
N ALA A 138 9.43 5.52 -5.51
CA ALA A 138 9.71 5.94 -4.13
C ALA A 138 8.82 5.22 -3.09
N ASP A 139 7.63 4.78 -3.49
CA ASP A 139 6.72 3.94 -2.70
C ASP A 139 7.32 2.57 -2.36
N ALA A 140 7.97 1.91 -3.34
CA ALA A 140 8.65 0.65 -3.11
C ALA A 140 9.84 0.83 -2.15
N ALA A 141 10.63 1.88 -2.33
CA ALA A 141 11.74 2.21 -1.43
C ALA A 141 11.26 2.50 -0.01
N LEU A 142 10.18 3.26 0.14
CA LEU A 142 9.56 3.55 1.43
C LEU A 142 9.06 2.28 2.12
N ARG A 143 8.34 1.41 1.39
CA ARG A 143 7.87 0.12 1.90
C ARG A 143 9.03 -0.72 2.43
N ILE A 144 10.11 -0.85 1.66
CA ILE A 144 11.31 -1.61 2.06
C ILE A 144 11.91 -1.00 3.34
N ALA A 145 12.02 0.32 3.44
CA ALA A 145 12.57 0.99 4.62
C ALA A 145 11.73 0.72 5.89
N ILE A 146 10.40 0.71 5.77
CA ILE A 146 9.48 0.39 6.87
C ILE A 146 9.57 -1.10 7.25
N GLU A 147 9.55 -2.00 6.26
CA GLU A 147 9.67 -3.45 6.48
C GLU A 147 11.00 -3.85 7.14
N GLN A 148 12.08 -3.13 6.83
CA GLN A 148 13.39 -3.31 7.47
C GLN A 148 13.50 -2.60 8.84
N GLY A 149 12.47 -1.88 9.26
CA GLY A 149 12.43 -1.17 10.54
C GLY A 149 13.34 0.06 10.61
N TRP A 150 13.74 0.63 9.47
CA TRP A 150 14.58 1.84 9.44
C TRP A 150 13.81 3.07 9.91
N ILE A 151 12.52 3.13 9.59
CA ILE A 151 11.59 4.16 10.02
C ILE A 151 10.22 3.53 10.36
N PRO A 152 9.45 4.12 11.27
CA PRO A 152 8.08 3.68 11.52
C PRO A 152 7.17 4.08 10.34
N GLY A 153 6.17 3.25 10.05
CA GLY A 153 5.15 3.54 9.05
C GLY A 153 4.12 2.43 8.94
N PRO A 154 3.02 2.65 8.19
CA PRO A 154 2.01 1.63 7.95
C PRO A 154 2.56 0.49 7.07
N THR A 155 1.86 -0.63 7.06
CA THR A 155 2.03 -1.63 5.99
C THR A 155 1.60 -1.01 4.67
N ILE A 156 2.45 -1.08 3.64
CA ILE A 156 2.19 -0.43 2.35
C ILE A 156 1.85 -1.49 1.29
N VAL A 157 0.71 -1.33 0.62
CA VAL A 157 0.36 -2.02 -0.63
C VAL A 157 0.59 -1.04 -1.78
N ASN A 158 1.77 -1.08 -2.40
CA ASN A 158 2.21 -0.08 -3.37
C ASN A 158 2.04 -0.54 -4.83
N SER A 159 1.75 0.39 -5.75
CA SER A 159 1.53 0.08 -7.18
C SER A 159 2.70 0.37 -8.11
N GLY A 160 3.70 1.11 -7.65
CA GLY A 160 4.75 1.64 -8.52
C GLY A 160 4.22 2.76 -9.42
N ILE A 161 4.52 2.67 -10.72
CA ILE A 161 4.14 3.71 -11.70
C ILE A 161 2.78 3.39 -12.30
N ILE A 162 1.91 4.39 -12.44
CA ILE A 162 0.56 4.21 -12.99
C ILE A 162 0.66 3.83 -14.48
N ILE A 163 -0.10 2.84 -14.94
CA ILE A 163 -0.09 2.45 -16.36
C ILE A 163 -1.30 3.08 -17.07
N GLY A 164 -1.09 3.73 -18.22
CA GLY A 164 -2.17 4.37 -18.98
C GLY A 164 -1.87 4.35 -20.47
N GLY A 165 -2.92 4.52 -21.28
CA GLY A 165 -2.72 4.82 -22.70
C GLY A 165 -2.01 6.16 -22.86
N PHE A 166 -1.54 6.46 -24.07
CA PHE A 166 -0.66 7.58 -24.38
C PHE A 166 -1.06 8.89 -23.65
N GLY A 167 -0.16 9.38 -22.80
CA GLY A 167 -0.35 10.59 -22.02
C GLY A 167 -1.07 10.39 -20.68
N GLY A 168 -1.37 9.17 -20.25
CA GLY A 168 -1.93 8.88 -18.92
C GLY A 168 -3.14 9.75 -18.55
N GLN A 169 -3.09 10.41 -17.39
CA GLN A 169 -4.11 11.41 -16.97
C GLN A 169 -3.87 12.84 -17.51
N PHE A 170 -2.80 13.04 -18.26
CA PHE A 170 -2.25 14.33 -18.64
C PHE A 170 -2.65 14.73 -20.08
N TRP A 171 -2.91 16.03 -20.33
CA TRP A 171 -3.17 16.65 -21.63
C TRP A 171 -2.10 17.69 -22.00
N PRO A 172 -0.86 17.26 -22.28
CA PRO A 172 0.24 18.19 -22.52
C PRO A 172 0.18 18.88 -23.89
N THR A 173 0.91 19.99 -24.04
CA THR A 173 1.12 20.61 -25.35
C THR A 173 2.12 19.81 -26.20
N PRO A 174 2.10 19.94 -27.54
CA PRO A 174 3.07 19.27 -28.41
C PRO A 174 4.53 19.57 -28.05
N GLU A 175 4.83 20.79 -27.62
CA GLU A 175 6.19 21.22 -27.28
C GLU A 175 6.72 20.48 -26.06
N MET A 176 5.86 20.22 -25.06
CA MET A 176 6.24 19.44 -23.90
C MET A 176 6.55 17.99 -24.29
N ALA A 177 5.86 17.44 -25.30
CA ALA A 177 5.97 16.04 -25.71
C ALA A 177 7.22 15.75 -26.58
N MET A 178 8.02 16.76 -26.88
CA MET A 178 9.22 16.60 -27.69
C MET A 178 10.36 15.95 -26.89
N GLY A 179 10.82 14.77 -27.34
CA GLY A 179 12.13 14.22 -26.97
C GLY A 179 12.19 13.16 -25.85
N LYS A 180 11.14 12.96 -25.04
CA LYS A 180 10.98 11.86 -24.05
C LYS A 180 9.50 11.60 -23.75
N SER A 181 9.17 10.46 -23.10
CA SER A 181 7.81 10.24 -22.54
C SER A 181 7.51 11.36 -21.55
N ILE A 182 6.48 12.12 -21.86
CA ILE A 182 6.08 13.35 -21.15
C ILE A 182 5.53 13.11 -19.75
N VAL A 183 5.04 11.90 -19.53
CA VAL A 183 4.35 11.51 -18.31
C VAL A 183 5.23 10.67 -17.40
N TYR A 184 6.39 10.19 -17.90
CA TYR A 184 7.36 9.47 -17.09
C TYR A 184 8.08 10.42 -16.13
N PRO A 185 8.30 10.05 -14.85
CA PRO A 185 8.08 8.73 -14.26
C PRO A 185 6.72 8.50 -13.60
N GLU A 186 5.75 9.40 -13.78
CA GLU A 186 4.43 9.27 -13.13
C GLU A 186 3.54 8.23 -13.83
N TYR A 187 3.72 8.04 -15.13
CA TYR A 187 2.99 7.06 -15.93
C TYR A 187 3.90 6.26 -16.87
N LEU A 188 3.50 5.02 -17.12
CA LEU A 188 3.99 4.19 -18.22
C LEU A 188 2.92 4.21 -19.32
N ASP A 189 3.31 4.70 -20.50
CA ASP A 189 2.47 4.63 -21.70
C ASP A 189 2.41 3.16 -22.18
N ALA A 190 1.20 2.65 -22.39
CA ALA A 190 0.98 1.29 -22.89
C ALA A 190 -0.29 1.21 -23.74
N ASP A 191 -0.16 1.37 -25.05
CA ASP A 191 -1.29 1.38 -25.99
C ASP A 191 -1.46 0.05 -26.74
N THR A 192 -0.43 -0.80 -26.72
CA THR A 192 -0.42 -2.11 -27.38
C THR A 192 -0.33 -3.26 -26.37
N PRO A 193 -0.77 -4.49 -26.74
CA PRO A 193 -0.66 -5.66 -25.86
C PRO A 193 0.76 -5.93 -25.33
N ASP A 194 1.80 -5.73 -26.16
CA ASP A 194 3.19 -5.93 -25.76
C ASP A 194 3.65 -4.87 -24.74
N GLU A 195 3.21 -3.62 -24.92
CA GLU A 195 3.50 -2.54 -23.96
C GLU A 195 2.77 -2.75 -22.63
N ILE A 196 1.51 -3.20 -22.67
CA ILE A 196 0.74 -3.59 -21.48
C ILE A 196 1.51 -4.65 -20.68
N VAL A 197 1.93 -5.73 -21.35
CA VAL A 197 2.69 -6.81 -20.70
C VAL A 197 4.01 -6.30 -20.13
N LYS A 198 4.73 -5.46 -20.90
CA LYS A 198 6.00 -4.88 -20.46
C LYS A 198 5.82 -3.98 -19.23
N ALA A 199 4.81 -3.11 -19.22
CA ALA A 199 4.54 -2.19 -18.13
C ALA A 199 4.17 -2.92 -16.83
N VAL A 200 3.32 -3.95 -16.91
CA VAL A 200 2.99 -4.81 -15.76
C VAL A 200 4.23 -5.48 -15.19
N ARG A 201 5.05 -6.09 -16.05
CA ARG A 201 6.29 -6.75 -15.64
C ARG A 201 7.30 -5.77 -15.04
N GLN A 202 7.37 -4.57 -15.58
CA GLN A 202 8.26 -3.53 -15.06
C GLN A 202 7.86 -3.15 -13.62
N ASN A 203 6.59 -2.89 -13.35
CA ASN A 203 6.13 -2.61 -11.99
C ASN A 203 6.34 -3.80 -11.05
N ALA A 204 6.05 -5.03 -11.50
CA ALA A 204 6.31 -6.22 -10.71
C ALA A 204 7.81 -6.39 -10.37
N LEU A 205 8.70 -6.14 -11.33
CA LEU A 205 10.15 -6.16 -11.13
C LEU A 205 10.61 -5.16 -10.08
N PHE A 206 10.04 -3.96 -10.09
CA PHE A 206 10.40 -2.87 -9.17
C PHE A 206 9.60 -2.88 -7.87
N GLY A 207 8.96 -4.00 -7.53
CA GLY A 207 8.44 -4.26 -6.19
C GLY A 207 7.02 -3.74 -5.95
N ALA A 208 6.23 -3.52 -7.00
CA ALA A 208 4.79 -3.31 -6.88
C ALA A 208 4.09 -4.57 -6.33
N THR A 209 3.10 -4.36 -5.48
CA THR A 209 2.26 -5.40 -4.85
C THR A 209 0.82 -5.39 -5.39
N VAL A 210 0.49 -4.39 -6.19
CA VAL A 210 -0.75 -4.24 -6.97
C VAL A 210 -0.41 -3.46 -8.25
N ILE A 211 -1.22 -3.55 -9.29
CA ILE A 211 -1.07 -2.77 -10.51
C ILE A 211 -2.17 -1.71 -10.56
N LYS A 212 -1.78 -0.45 -10.80
CA LYS A 212 -2.71 0.66 -11.02
C LYS A 212 -2.79 1.00 -12.50
N ILE A 213 -4.00 1.08 -13.06
CA ILE A 213 -4.24 1.47 -14.45
C ILE A 213 -5.19 2.67 -14.57
N CYS A 214 -5.02 3.45 -15.64
CA CYS A 214 -5.96 4.47 -16.11
C CYS A 214 -6.92 3.85 -17.13
N VAL A 215 -8.15 3.52 -16.73
CA VAL A 215 -9.10 2.80 -17.60
C VAL A 215 -9.59 3.67 -18.75
N ASP A 216 -9.98 4.90 -18.45
CA ASP A 216 -10.71 5.78 -19.40
C ASP A 216 -10.35 7.26 -19.23
N CYS A 217 -9.12 7.55 -18.81
CA CYS A 217 -8.60 8.92 -18.72
C CYS A 217 -8.40 9.60 -20.09
N LYS A 218 -8.59 8.85 -21.18
CA LYS A 218 -8.46 9.28 -22.58
C LYS A 218 -9.67 8.78 -23.39
N PRO A 219 -10.04 9.47 -24.49
CA PRO A 219 -11.10 9.02 -25.40
C PRO A 219 -10.86 7.61 -25.97
N TRP A 220 -9.61 7.18 -26.05
CA TRP A 220 -9.18 5.84 -26.47
C TRP A 220 -8.86 4.91 -25.29
N GLY A 221 -9.51 5.07 -24.14
CA GLY A 221 -9.28 4.23 -22.96
C GLY A 221 -9.44 2.73 -23.21
N TYR A 222 -8.86 1.91 -22.34
CA TYR A 222 -8.73 0.46 -22.51
C TYR A 222 -10.05 -0.29 -22.67
N THR A 223 -10.12 -1.12 -23.69
CA THR A 223 -11.18 -2.10 -23.92
C THR A 223 -11.24 -3.15 -22.81
N THR A 224 -12.39 -3.83 -22.68
CA THR A 224 -12.55 -4.95 -21.73
C THR A 224 -11.48 -6.04 -21.93
N ASN A 225 -11.06 -6.30 -23.17
CA ASN A 225 -10.03 -7.31 -23.47
C ASN A 225 -8.63 -6.87 -23.03
N GLU A 226 -8.29 -5.59 -23.18
CA GLU A 226 -7.02 -5.04 -22.68
C GLU A 226 -6.98 -5.04 -21.15
N ILE A 227 -8.10 -4.71 -20.48
CA ILE A 227 -8.20 -4.80 -19.01
C ILE A 227 -8.02 -6.27 -18.56
N LYS A 228 -8.62 -7.23 -19.27
CA LYS A 228 -8.38 -8.66 -19.01
C LYS A 228 -6.92 -9.05 -19.21
N LEU A 229 -6.21 -8.46 -20.18
CA LEU A 229 -4.78 -8.69 -20.37
C LEU A 229 -3.96 -8.17 -19.19
N PHE A 230 -4.24 -6.96 -18.69
CA PHE A 230 -3.62 -6.45 -17.45
C PHE A 230 -3.80 -7.44 -16.29
N ILE A 231 -5.03 -7.91 -16.08
CA ILE A 231 -5.37 -8.84 -15.00
C ILE A 231 -4.63 -10.17 -15.16
N ALA A 232 -4.65 -10.74 -16.37
CA ALA A 232 -3.99 -12.02 -16.64
C ALA A 232 -2.47 -11.94 -16.47
N GLU A 233 -1.83 -10.85 -16.89
CA GLU A 233 -0.40 -10.67 -16.72
C GLU A 233 -0.02 -10.40 -15.26
N ALA A 234 -0.77 -9.55 -14.56
CA ALA A 234 -0.55 -9.25 -13.14
C ALA A 234 -0.69 -10.50 -12.27
N ALA A 235 -1.66 -11.37 -12.59
CA ALA A 235 -1.90 -12.62 -11.89
C ALA A 235 -0.70 -13.59 -11.93
N LYS A 236 0.17 -13.53 -12.96
CA LYS A 236 1.39 -14.36 -13.04
C LYS A 236 2.38 -14.05 -11.91
N ALA A 237 2.34 -12.83 -11.37
CA ALA A 237 3.12 -12.41 -10.22
C ALA A 237 2.28 -12.37 -8.93
N GLY A 238 1.07 -12.93 -8.93
CA GLY A 238 0.14 -12.89 -7.79
C GLY A 238 -0.48 -11.52 -7.51
N LEU A 239 -0.32 -10.55 -8.42
CA LEU A 239 -0.77 -9.17 -8.24
C LEU A 239 -2.24 -9.00 -8.68
N LYS A 240 -2.91 -8.03 -8.05
CA LYS A 240 -4.25 -7.57 -8.44
C LYS A 240 -4.16 -6.30 -9.28
N VAL A 241 -5.26 -5.92 -9.94
CA VAL A 241 -5.34 -4.70 -10.76
C VAL A 241 -6.44 -3.79 -10.22
N GLU A 242 -6.09 -2.54 -9.98
CA GLU A 242 -7.01 -1.44 -9.68
C GLU A 242 -7.10 -0.47 -10.87
N GLY A 243 -8.31 -0.02 -11.20
CA GLY A 243 -8.54 0.96 -12.27
C GLY A 243 -8.97 2.33 -11.74
N HIS A 244 -8.31 3.40 -12.19
CA HIS A 244 -8.89 4.74 -12.18
C HIS A 244 -9.96 4.82 -13.27
N VAL A 245 -11.20 5.13 -12.88
CA VAL A 245 -12.37 5.18 -13.78
C VAL A 245 -13.06 6.54 -13.65
N GLN A 246 -13.40 7.15 -14.77
CA GLN A 246 -14.07 8.47 -14.82
C GLN A 246 -15.48 8.41 -15.41
N THR A 247 -15.79 7.40 -16.22
CA THR A 247 -17.04 7.31 -16.98
C THR A 247 -17.80 6.02 -16.67
N VAL A 248 -19.12 6.06 -16.91
CA VAL A 248 -20.01 4.90 -16.77
C VAL A 248 -19.61 3.75 -17.70
N ASP A 249 -19.21 4.06 -18.94
CA ASP A 249 -18.76 3.04 -19.89
C ASP A 249 -17.41 2.44 -19.48
N GLY A 250 -16.49 3.26 -18.93
CA GLY A 250 -15.26 2.76 -18.31
C GLY A 250 -15.53 1.82 -17.14
N ALA A 251 -16.46 2.19 -16.25
CA ALA A 251 -16.87 1.35 -15.13
C ALA A 251 -17.44 0.02 -15.62
N ARG A 252 -18.33 0.04 -16.61
CA ARG A 252 -18.90 -1.18 -17.21
C ARG A 252 -17.80 -2.10 -17.75
N ARG A 253 -16.88 -1.58 -18.56
CA ARG A 253 -15.75 -2.37 -19.10
C ARG A 253 -14.87 -2.96 -18.00
N ALA A 254 -14.58 -2.19 -16.96
CA ALA A 254 -13.75 -2.63 -15.84
C ALA A 254 -14.44 -3.75 -15.02
N ILE A 255 -15.74 -3.62 -14.76
CA ILE A 255 -16.56 -4.64 -14.08
C ILE A 255 -16.63 -5.92 -14.94
N GLU A 256 -16.94 -5.80 -16.23
CA GLU A 256 -16.99 -6.93 -17.16
C GLU A 256 -15.64 -7.65 -17.32
N ALA A 257 -14.53 -6.93 -17.17
CA ALA A 257 -13.19 -7.51 -17.17
C ALA A 257 -12.85 -8.26 -15.87
N GLY A 258 -13.58 -8.00 -14.78
CA GLY A 258 -13.30 -8.55 -13.46
C GLY A 258 -12.16 -7.83 -12.73
N ILE A 259 -12.06 -6.51 -12.88
CA ILE A 259 -11.07 -5.70 -12.16
C ILE A 259 -11.25 -5.87 -10.65
N TRP A 260 -10.15 -5.87 -9.89
CA TRP A 260 -10.22 -6.13 -8.44
C TRP A 260 -10.79 -4.95 -7.66
N SER A 261 -10.49 -3.73 -8.09
CA SER A 261 -10.92 -2.50 -7.42
C SER A 261 -11.09 -1.38 -8.44
N ILE A 262 -12.14 -0.57 -8.27
CA ILE A 262 -12.37 0.66 -9.02
C ILE A 262 -12.11 1.82 -8.08
N ALA A 263 -11.29 2.76 -8.52
CA ALA A 263 -11.01 4.00 -7.82
C ALA A 263 -11.80 5.14 -8.43
N HIS A 264 -12.22 6.06 -7.55
CA HIS A 264 -13.09 7.20 -7.83
C HIS A 264 -14.52 6.77 -8.19
N ASP A 265 -15.48 7.67 -7.96
CA ASP A 265 -16.92 7.39 -8.00
C ASP A 265 -17.66 8.09 -9.14
N ARG A 266 -17.01 9.03 -9.86
CA ARG A 266 -17.65 9.81 -10.94
C ARG A 266 -18.28 8.97 -12.04
N GLY A 267 -17.77 7.77 -12.27
CA GLY A 267 -18.31 6.83 -13.28
C GLY A 267 -19.39 5.88 -12.76
N LEU A 268 -19.76 5.94 -11.47
CA LEU A 268 -20.71 5.00 -10.84
C LEU A 268 -22.06 5.62 -10.46
N THR A 269 -22.27 6.91 -10.75
CA THR A 269 -23.50 7.66 -10.50
C THR A 269 -24.21 8.05 -11.78
#